data_AF-A0A5E6N2P9-F1
#
_entry.id   AF-A0A5E6N2P9-F1
#
_cell.length_a   1.000
_cell.length_b   1.000
_cell.length_c   1.000
_cell.angle_alpha   90.00
_cell.angle_beta   90.00
_cell.angle_gamma   90.00
#
_symmetry.space_group_name_H-M   'P 1'
#
loop_
_entity.id
_entity.type
_entity.pdbx_description
1 polymer ?
#
loop_
_entity_poly.entity_id
_entity_poly.type
_entity_poly.pdbx_seq_one_letter_code
_entity_poly.pdbx_strand_id
1 'polypeptide(L)'
;MVDGNQRFIDGTTLHYKFYPHGDTKDIQDQEPFAIVLGCSDSRVPIETIFDQSFGDLFIIRIAGNIVAPSQMGSIEFAISKFKTSLVVVLGHSNCGAISATIDECIKKHTYQTVFILLLIE
;
A
#
# COMPACT_ATOMS: atom_id res chain seq x y z
N MET A 1 -3.69 -14.03 0.24
CA MET A 1 -4.04 -12.84 1.05
C MET A 1 -4.81 -13.21 2.32
N VAL A 2 -6.00 -13.83 2.26
CA VAL A 2 -6.77 -14.20 3.48
C VAL A 2 -5.94 -15.06 4.43
N ASP A 3 -5.38 -16.18 3.95
CA ASP A 3 -4.55 -17.06 4.78
C ASP A 3 -3.30 -16.37 5.32
N GLY A 4 -2.72 -15.45 4.54
CA GLY A 4 -1.55 -14.69 4.97
C GLY A 4 -1.89 -13.67 6.05
N ASN A 5 -3.06 -13.02 5.96
CA ASN A 5 -3.56 -12.18 7.04
C ASN A 5 -3.89 -12.98 8.30
N GLN A 6 -4.41 -14.19 8.14
CA GLN A 6 -4.63 -15.09 9.27
C GLN A 6 -3.30 -15.42 9.97
N ARG A 7 -2.23 -15.75 9.21
CA ARG A 7 -0.89 -15.96 9.79
C ARG A 7 -0.32 -14.71 10.47
N PHE A 8 -0.58 -13.52 9.94
CA PHE A 8 -0.20 -12.26 10.58
C PHE A 8 -0.91 -12.07 11.92
N ILE A 9 -2.22 -12.31 11.97
CA ILE A 9 -3.02 -12.24 13.21
C ILE A 9 -2.54 -13.26 14.23
N ASP A 10 -2.24 -14.49 13.79
CA ASP A 10 -1.82 -15.60 14.66
C ASP A 10 -0.35 -15.51 15.09
N GLY A 11 0.42 -14.54 14.57
CA GLY A 11 1.85 -14.40 14.85
C GLY A 11 2.71 -15.52 14.25
N THR A 12 2.21 -16.23 13.25
CA THR A 12 2.88 -17.34 12.56
C THR A 12 3.35 -16.95 11.16
N THR A 13 3.64 -15.67 10.95
CA THR A 13 4.13 -15.16 9.66
C THR A 13 5.39 -15.88 9.23
N LEU A 14 5.50 -16.16 7.94
CA LEU A 14 6.69 -16.79 7.39
C LEU A 14 7.73 -15.68 7.24
N HIS A 15 8.68 -15.59 8.18
CA HIS A 15 9.75 -14.61 8.14
C HIS A 15 10.39 -14.57 6.74
N TYR A 16 10.28 -13.39 6.12
CA TYR A 16 10.78 -13.09 4.77
C TYR A 16 12.15 -13.71 4.53
N LYS A 17 12.31 -14.39 3.40
CA LYS A 17 13.63 -14.69 2.84
C LYS A 17 14.25 -13.38 2.33
N PHE A 18 14.71 -12.54 3.25
CA PHE A 18 15.60 -11.46 2.92
C PHE A 18 16.94 -12.11 2.57
N TYR A 19 17.26 -12.25 1.29
CA TYR A 19 18.60 -12.61 0.86
C TYR A 19 19.39 -11.32 0.65
N PRO A 20 20.17 -10.84 1.64
CA PRO A 20 20.92 -9.59 1.49
C PRO A 20 21.97 -9.64 0.37
N HIS A 21 22.25 -10.83 -0.19
CA HIS A 21 23.22 -11.06 -1.27
C HIS A 21 22.78 -12.15 -2.28
N GLY A 22 21.49 -12.54 -2.32
CA GLY A 22 21.03 -13.70 -3.11
C GLY A 22 20.16 -13.31 -4.30
N ASP A 23 20.64 -13.67 -5.49
CA ASP A 23 20.01 -13.59 -6.82
C ASP A 23 19.32 -12.26 -7.17
N THR A 24 20.08 -11.39 -7.84
CA THR A 24 19.59 -10.22 -8.58
C THR A 24 18.59 -10.54 -9.70
N LYS A 25 18.21 -11.81 -9.88
CA LYS A 25 17.17 -12.26 -10.81
C LYS A 25 15.76 -11.86 -10.37
N ASP A 26 15.47 -11.79 -9.07
CA ASP A 26 14.13 -11.44 -8.56
C ASP A 26 13.81 -9.94 -8.62
N ILE A 27 14.81 -9.09 -8.92
CA ILE A 27 14.61 -7.63 -9.00
C ILE A 27 14.08 -7.20 -10.38
N GLN A 28 14.30 -8.01 -11.43
CA GLN A 28 13.97 -7.61 -12.80
C GLN A 28 12.53 -7.93 -13.22
N ASP A 29 11.90 -8.96 -12.64
CA ASP A 29 10.57 -9.41 -13.04
C ASP A 29 9.63 -9.54 -11.82
N GLN A 30 8.85 -8.51 -11.55
CA GLN A 30 7.73 -8.59 -10.60
C GLN A 30 6.52 -9.24 -11.28
N GLU A 31 5.86 -10.16 -10.57
CA GLU A 31 4.63 -10.83 -11.02
C GLU A 31 3.50 -10.69 -9.98
N PRO A 32 2.99 -9.46 -9.75
CA PRO A 32 2.00 -9.25 -8.71
C PRO A 32 0.67 -9.93 -9.04
N PHE A 33 0.16 -10.76 -8.13
CA PHE A 33 -1.12 -11.44 -8.32
C PHE A 33 -2.32 -10.58 -7.87
N ALA A 34 -2.08 -9.50 -7.14
CA ALA A 34 -3.11 -8.54 -6.73
C ALA A 34 -2.58 -7.10 -6.69
N ILE A 35 -3.47 -6.14 -6.96
CA ILE A 35 -3.24 -4.71 -6.76
C ILE A 35 -3.88 -4.31 -5.44
N VAL A 36 -3.16 -3.60 -4.57
CA VAL A 36 -3.70 -3.10 -3.30
C VAL A 36 -3.61 -1.59 -3.25
N LEU A 37 -4.77 -0.93 -3.21
CA LEU A 37 -4.89 0.49 -2.91
C LEU A 37 -5.12 0.66 -1.41
N GLY A 38 -4.12 1.15 -0.69
CA GLY A 38 -4.18 1.30 0.77
C GLY A 38 -3.80 2.69 1.26
N CYS A 39 -3.89 2.89 2.57
CA CYS A 39 -3.52 4.15 3.21
C CYS A 39 -2.00 4.27 3.36
N SER A 40 -1.47 5.50 3.30
CA SER A 40 -0.07 5.81 3.66
C SER A 40 0.25 5.65 5.16
N ASP A 41 -0.74 5.28 5.98
CA ASP A 41 -0.56 5.06 7.42
C ASP A 41 0.50 3.99 7.71
N SER A 42 1.55 4.36 8.45
CA SER A 42 2.70 3.49 8.73
C SER A 42 2.34 2.25 9.55
N ARG A 43 1.19 2.25 10.23
CA ARG A 43 0.68 1.11 11.02
C ARG A 43 0.06 0.03 10.14
N VAL A 44 -0.06 0.26 8.84
CA VAL A 44 -0.64 -0.67 7.86
C VAL A 44 0.41 -1.08 6.80
N PRO A 45 1.46 -1.84 7.18
CA PRO A 45 2.44 -2.38 6.23
C PRO A 45 1.83 -3.54 5.44
N ILE A 46 1.40 -3.29 4.20
CA ILE A 46 0.51 -4.18 3.42
C ILE A 46 1.11 -5.57 3.18
N GLU A 47 2.36 -5.64 2.76
CA GLU A 47 3.09 -6.90 2.53
C GLU A 47 3.15 -7.73 3.81
N THR A 48 3.38 -7.07 4.95
CA THR A 48 3.49 -7.71 6.26
C THR A 48 2.13 -8.20 6.77
N ILE A 49 1.09 -7.37 6.73
CA ILE A 49 -0.24 -7.74 7.24
C ILE A 49 -0.89 -8.86 6.42
N PHE A 50 -0.45 -9.04 5.17
CA PHE A 50 -0.91 -10.14 4.31
C PHE A 50 0.12 -11.26 4.18
N ASP A 51 1.29 -11.18 4.83
CA ASP A 51 2.35 -12.19 4.75
C ASP A 51 2.71 -12.55 3.29
N GLN A 52 3.02 -11.54 2.47
CA GLN A 52 3.38 -11.66 1.05
C GLN A 52 4.80 -11.16 0.78
N SER A 53 5.44 -11.67 -0.27
CA SER A 53 6.81 -11.33 -0.69
C SER A 53 6.89 -10.05 -1.53
N PHE A 54 8.10 -9.51 -1.73
CA PHE A 54 8.30 -8.38 -2.63
C PHE A 54 7.96 -8.82 -4.06
N GLY A 55 7.22 -7.99 -4.79
CA GLY A 55 6.76 -8.33 -6.14
C GLY A 55 5.45 -9.12 -6.20
N ASP A 56 4.98 -9.71 -5.09
CA ASP A 56 3.71 -10.45 -5.05
C ASP A 56 2.47 -9.53 -5.13
N LEU A 57 2.61 -8.29 -4.67
CA LEU A 57 1.54 -7.29 -4.65
C LEU A 57 2.00 -6.01 -5.36
N PHE A 58 1.13 -5.45 -6.19
CA PHE A 58 1.31 -4.11 -6.73
C PHE A 58 0.62 -3.10 -5.81
N ILE A 59 1.41 -2.36 -5.03
CA ILE A 59 0.89 -1.57 -3.91
C ILE A 59 0.88 -0.08 -4.24
N ILE A 60 -0.29 0.54 -4.09
CA ILE A 60 -0.50 1.97 -4.25
C ILE A 60 -0.97 2.51 -2.91
N ARG A 61 -0.22 3.47 -2.35
CA ARG A 61 -0.54 4.04 -1.03
C ARG A 61 -0.68 5.55 -1.08
N ILE A 62 -1.82 6.03 -0.60
CA ILE A 62 -2.13 7.46 -0.45
C ILE A 62 -2.91 7.68 0.84
N ALA A 63 -2.74 8.81 1.50
CA ALA A 63 -3.48 9.12 2.73
C ALA A 63 -4.99 8.98 2.49
N GLY A 64 -5.66 8.16 3.31
CA GLY A 64 -7.10 7.88 3.17
C GLY A 64 -7.48 7.01 1.97
N ASN A 65 -6.51 6.36 1.31
CA ASN A 65 -6.71 5.46 0.17
C ASN A 65 -7.67 6.03 -0.90
N ILE A 66 -7.61 7.35 -1.08
CA ILE A 66 -8.40 8.09 -2.06
C ILE A 66 -7.96 7.74 -3.48
N VAL A 67 -8.89 7.85 -4.42
CA VAL A 67 -8.63 7.61 -5.84
C VAL A 67 -8.62 8.93 -6.58
N ALA A 68 -7.46 9.31 -7.11
CA ALA A 68 -7.33 10.37 -8.10
C ALA A 68 -6.86 9.77 -9.46
N PRO A 69 -6.87 10.54 -10.56
CA PRO A 69 -6.44 10.04 -11.86
C PRO A 69 -5.04 9.40 -11.86
N SER A 70 -4.12 9.85 -10.98
CA SER A 70 -2.79 9.24 -10.83
C SER A 70 -2.86 7.82 -10.26
N GLN A 71 -3.64 7.57 -9.20
CA GLN A 71 -3.86 6.22 -8.66
C GLN A 71 -4.57 5.32 -9.68
N MET A 72 -5.56 5.86 -10.40
CA MET A 72 -6.21 5.10 -11.48
C MET A 72 -5.22 4.71 -12.58
N GLY A 73 -4.37 5.63 -13.02
CA GLY A 73 -3.33 5.33 -14.00
C GLY A 73 -2.36 4.25 -13.52
N SER A 74 -2.01 4.23 -12.24
CA SER A 74 -1.18 3.15 -11.66
C SER A 74 -1.91 1.80 -11.64
N ILE A 75 -3.21 1.78 -11.33
CA ILE A 75 -4.04 0.55 -11.39
C ILE A 75 -4.12 0.03 -12.84
N GLU A 76 -4.45 0.89 -13.79
CA GLU A 76 -4.55 0.55 -15.21
C GLU A 76 -3.21 0.06 -15.77
N PHE A 77 -2.11 0.70 -15.38
CA PHE A 77 -0.76 0.24 -15.70
C PHE A 77 -0.53 -1.18 -15.19
N ALA A 78 -0.83 -1.45 -13.92
CA ALA A 78 -0.60 -2.77 -13.33
C ALA A 78 -1.45 -3.86 -14.00
N ILE A 79 -2.73 -3.57 -14.28
CA ILE A 79 -3.61 -4.46 -15.05
C ILE A 79 -3.01 -4.75 -16.44
N SER A 80 -2.58 -3.70 -17.15
CA SER A 80 -2.03 -3.80 -18.50
C SER A 80 -0.72 -4.60 -18.54
N LYS A 81 0.21 -4.28 -17.64
CA LYS A 81 1.57 -4.78 -17.60
C LYS A 81 1.67 -6.18 -17.00
N PHE A 82 1.00 -6.44 -15.87
CA PHE A 82 1.16 -7.67 -15.08
C PHE A 82 -0.04 -8.63 -15.20
N LYS A 83 -1.10 -8.23 -15.91
CA LYS A 83 -2.34 -9.02 -16.07
C LYS A 83 -3.05 -9.33 -14.74
N THR A 84 -2.76 -8.53 -13.73
CA THR A 84 -3.38 -8.60 -12.41
C THR A 84 -4.83 -8.11 -12.49
N SER A 85 -5.80 -8.96 -12.14
CA SER A 85 -7.23 -8.62 -12.23
C SER A 85 -7.90 -8.33 -10.89
N LEU A 86 -7.26 -8.72 -9.78
CA LEU A 86 -7.76 -8.45 -8.44
C LEU A 86 -7.28 -7.08 -7.95
N VAL A 87 -8.21 -6.16 -7.68
CA VAL A 87 -7.94 -4.88 -7.01
C VAL A 87 -8.59 -4.90 -5.63
N VAL A 88 -7.78 -4.69 -4.59
CA VAL A 88 -8.21 -4.61 -3.19
C VAL A 88 -8.12 -3.16 -2.73
N VAL A 89 -9.25 -2.58 -2.31
CA VAL A 89 -9.27 -1.28 -1.63
C VAL A 89 -9.22 -1.54 -0.13
N LEU A 90 -8.09 -1.21 0.50
CA LEU A 90 -7.81 -1.51 1.90
C LEU A 90 -7.94 -0.25 2.77
N GLY A 91 -9.09 -0.14 3.44
CA GLY A 91 -9.29 0.82 4.53
C GLY A 91 -8.69 0.31 5.85
N HIS A 92 -8.60 1.21 6.83
CA HIS A 92 -8.22 0.84 8.19
C HIS A 92 -8.93 1.73 9.22
N SER A 93 -9.08 1.20 10.44
CA SER A 93 -9.62 1.97 11.56
C SER A 93 -8.69 3.11 11.96
N ASN A 94 -9.26 4.17 12.55
CA ASN A 94 -8.53 5.32 13.09
C ASN A 94 -7.62 6.00 12.03
N CYS A 95 -8.14 6.12 10.80
CA CYS A 95 -7.45 6.77 9.69
C CYS A 95 -7.40 8.30 9.87
N GLY A 96 -6.20 8.86 9.93
CA GLY A 96 -6.01 10.31 10.12
C GLY A 96 -6.61 11.16 9.01
N ALA A 97 -6.57 10.70 7.75
CA ALA A 97 -7.16 11.42 6.62
C ALA A 97 -8.70 11.50 6.71
N ILE A 98 -9.34 10.40 7.11
CA ILE A 98 -10.79 10.34 7.32
C ILE A 98 -11.17 11.20 8.53
N SER A 99 -10.46 11.08 9.65
CA SER A 99 -10.68 11.93 10.83
C SER A 99 -10.55 13.41 10.50
N ALA A 100 -9.52 13.81 9.77
CA ALA A 100 -9.31 15.20 9.36
C ALA A 100 -10.45 15.72 8.47
N THR A 101 -10.97 14.86 7.56
CA THR A 101 -12.11 15.21 6.71
C THR A 101 -13.37 15.41 7.54
N ILE A 102 -13.65 14.53 8.50
CA ILE A 102 -14.79 14.66 9.41
C ILE A 102 -14.67 15.94 10.24
N ASP A 103 -13.48 16.20 10.82
CA ASP A 103 -13.22 17.41 11.60
C ASP A 103 -13.43 18.69 10.78
N GLU A 104 -13.00 18.70 9.52
CA GLU A 104 -13.17 19.83 8.61
C GLU A 104 -14.63 20.02 8.18
N CYS A 105 -15.37 18.94 7.90
CA CYS A 105 -16.79 19.05 7.63
C CYS A 105 -17.60 19.62 8.81
N ILE A 106 -17.04 19.57 10.02
CA ILE A 106 -17.70 20.01 11.27
C ILE A 106 -17.19 21.38 11.76
N LYS A 107 -16.02 21.88 11.31
CA LYS A 107 -15.39 23.14 11.79
C LYS A 107 -15.19 24.18 10.65
N LYS A 108 -14.84 25.44 10.99
CA LYS A 108 -14.36 26.48 10.03
C LYS A 108 -12.86 26.74 10.26
N HIS A 109 -12.10 26.73 9.16
CA HIS A 109 -10.64 26.53 9.02
C HIS A 109 -9.63 27.42 9.79
N THR A 110 -8.43 26.83 9.99
CA THR A 110 -7.12 27.50 9.92
C THR A 110 -6.14 26.60 9.15
N TYR A 111 -5.35 27.16 8.21
CA TYR A 111 -4.37 26.43 7.39
C TYR A 111 -2.97 26.48 7.98
N GLN A 112 -2.18 25.42 7.77
CA GLN A 112 -0.77 25.35 8.18
C GLN A 112 0.10 24.94 6.99
N THR A 113 1.24 25.63 6.81
CA THR A 113 2.17 25.42 5.70
C THR A 113 3.06 24.19 5.96
N VAL A 114 3.26 23.37 4.93
CA VAL A 114 4.14 22.18 4.96
C VAL A 114 5.34 22.41 4.05
N PHE A 115 6.55 22.07 4.51
CA PHE A 115 7.76 22.04 3.69
C PHE A 115 7.95 20.66 3.08
N ILE A 116 8.12 20.59 1.76
CA ILE A 116 8.42 19.36 1.02
C ILE A 116 9.92 19.36 0.70
N LEU A 117 10.68 18.43 1.27
CA LEU A 117 12.07 18.18 0.89
C LEU A 117 12.09 17.00 -0.10
N LEU A 118 12.38 17.28 -1.37
CA LEU A 118 12.66 16.24 -2.35
C LEU A 118 14.12 15.79 -2.19
N LEU A 119 14.34 14.59 -1.66
CA LEU A 119 15.62 13.91 -1.79
C LEU A 119 15.52 13.00 -3.00
N ILE A 120 16.07 13.44 -4.13
CA ILE A 120 16.37 12.58 -5.27
C ILE A 120 17.86 12.25 -5.13
N GLU A 121 18.19 10.98 -4.93
CA GLU A 121 19.53 10.44 -5.24
C GLU A 121 19.59 10.00 -6.70
#